data_AF-A0A2H9PLJ8-F1
#
_entry.id   AF-A0A2H9PLJ8-F1
#
_cell.length_a   1.000
_cell.length_b   1.000
_cell.length_c   1.000
_cell.angle_alpha   90.00
_cell.angle_beta   90.00
_cell.angle_gamma   90.00
#
_symmetry.space_group_name_H-M   'P 1'
#
loop_
_entity.id
_entity.type
_entity.pdbx_description
1 polymer ?
#
loop_
_entity_poly.entity_id
_entity_poly.type
_entity_poly.pdbx_seq_one_letter_code
_entity_poly.pdbx_strand_id
1 'polypeptide(L)'
;MKLTKTERLILYSLGLFYESINQLLSEKHLKLKTSKIAFIEVLLTSKIITKQERTIYKNLESLEKKNLIFYDKRMINFTADGLRILERINHEVKQFVDLKDYFKDTKRPKRKLQTLIG
;
A
#
# COMPACT_ATOMS: atom_id res chain seq x y z
N MET A 1 -9.03 -14.84 6.92
CA MET A 1 -8.97 -13.71 7.89
C MET A 1 -9.47 -12.43 7.22
N LYS A 2 -10.27 -11.60 7.92
CA LYS A 2 -10.79 -10.33 7.37
C LYS A 2 -9.97 -9.16 7.91
N LEU A 3 -9.42 -8.35 7.01
CA LEU A 3 -8.76 -7.08 7.34
C LEU A 3 -9.73 -5.92 7.22
N THR A 4 -9.57 -4.91 8.07
CA THR A 4 -10.26 -3.63 7.91
C THR A 4 -9.69 -2.87 6.71
N LYS A 5 -10.44 -1.89 6.19
CA LYS A 5 -9.95 -1.02 5.11
C LYS A 5 -8.65 -0.30 5.49
N THR A 6 -8.55 0.16 6.74
CA THR A 6 -7.36 0.85 7.25
C THR A 6 -6.17 -0.08 7.34
N GLU A 7 -6.33 -1.30 7.87
CA GLU A 7 -5.24 -2.27 7.93
C GLU A 7 -4.73 -2.65 6.54
N ARG A 8 -5.65 -2.82 5.57
CA ARG A 8 -5.29 -3.07 4.17
C ARG A 8 -4.51 -1.90 3.57
N LEU A 9 -4.95 -0.67 3.84
CA LEU A 9 -4.24 0.53 3.42
C LEU A 9 -2.83 0.58 3.99
N ILE A 10 -2.65 0.34 5.30
CA ILE A 10 -1.34 0.34 5.95
C ILE A 10 -0.43 -0.75 5.37
N LEU A 11 -0.95 -1.97 5.19
CA LEU A 11 -0.20 -3.08 4.59
C LEU A 11 0.24 -2.77 3.15
N TYR A 12 -0.68 -2.21 2.35
CA TYR A 12 -0.40 -1.79 0.97
C TYR A 12 0.63 -0.66 0.91
N SER A 13 0.48 0.36 1.76
CA SER A 13 1.44 1.47 1.84
C SER A 13 2.83 1.01 2.25
N LEU A 14 2.95 0.01 3.12
CA LEU A 14 4.24 -0.59 3.47
C LEU A 14 4.87 -1.32 2.27
N GLY A 15 4.05 -2.01 1.47
CA GLY A 15 4.48 -2.64 0.23
C GLY A 15 5.06 -1.63 -0.77
N LEU A 16 4.31 -0.56 -1.03
CA LEU A 16 4.75 0.55 -1.90
C LEU A 16 6.02 1.23 -1.37
N PHE A 17 6.11 1.39 -0.05
CA PHE A 17 7.30 1.96 0.57
C PHE A 17 8.54 1.08 0.30
N TYR A 18 8.44 -0.24 0.47
CA TYR A 18 9.55 -1.13 0.16
C TYR A 18 9.87 -1.25 -1.31
N GLU A 19 8.86 -1.24 -2.18
CA GLU A 19 9.09 -1.20 -3.63
C GLU A 19 9.89 0.06 -4.01
N SER A 20 9.46 1.23 -3.54
CA SER A 20 10.11 2.51 -3.90
C SER A 20 11.55 2.62 -3.40
N ILE A 21 11.85 2.24 -2.15
CA ILE A 21 13.22 2.36 -1.63
C ILE A 21 14.17 1.27 -2.16
N ASN A 22 13.64 0.10 -2.55
CA ASN A 22 14.47 -1.02 -3.01
C ASN A 22 14.61 -1.08 -4.53
N GLN A 23 13.76 -0.39 -5.29
CA GLN A 23 13.87 -0.31 -6.75
C GLN A 23 15.28 0.16 -7.17
N LEU A 24 15.81 1.18 -6.49
CA LEU A 24 17.14 1.76 -6.74
C LEU A 24 18.31 0.86 -6.29
N LEU A 25 18.04 -0.22 -5.57
CA LEU A 25 19.05 -1.11 -4.97
C LEU A 25 18.99 -2.53 -5.53
N SER A 26 18.09 -2.77 -6.48
CA SER A 26 17.89 -4.06 -7.14
C SER A 26 19.19 -4.60 -7.76
N GLU A 27 20.02 -3.72 -8.32
CA GLU A 27 21.31 -4.08 -8.93
C GLU A 27 22.42 -4.40 -7.91
N LYS A 28 22.27 -4.00 -6.64
CA LYS A 28 23.33 -4.07 -5.62
C LYS A 28 23.18 -5.22 -4.64
N HIS A 29 22.21 -6.13 -4.84
CA HIS A 29 21.83 -7.19 -3.88
C HIS A 29 21.52 -6.67 -2.46
N LEU A 30 21.24 -5.38 -2.32
CA LEU A 30 20.93 -4.74 -1.04
C LEU A 30 19.41 -4.58 -0.90
N LYS A 31 18.90 -4.82 0.31
CA LYS A 31 17.51 -4.55 0.66
C LYS A 31 17.45 -3.66 1.89
N LEU A 32 16.88 -2.48 1.72
CA LEU A 32 16.52 -1.60 2.81
C LEU A 32 15.26 -2.09 3.50
N LYS A 33 15.29 -1.95 4.82
CA LYS A 33 14.16 -2.16 5.72
C LYS A 33 13.98 -0.89 6.55
N THR A 34 12.83 -0.78 7.20
CA THR A 34 12.48 0.40 8.00
C THR A 34 11.91 0.02 9.35
N SER A 35 11.98 0.94 10.30
CA SER A 35 11.36 0.81 11.62
C SER A 35 9.89 1.26 11.61
N LYS A 36 9.13 0.94 12.68
CA LYS A 36 7.74 1.46 12.88
C LYS A 36 7.72 2.98 12.77
N ILE A 37 8.64 3.63 13.48
CA ILE A 37 8.67 5.09 13.64
C ILE A 37 8.90 5.76 12.29
N ALA A 38 9.97 5.37 11.58
CA ALA A 38 10.30 5.96 10.28
C ALA A 38 9.19 5.73 9.25
N PHE A 39 8.57 4.55 9.22
CA PHE A 39 7.43 4.30 8.35
C PHE A 39 6.23 5.19 8.68
N ILE A 40 5.89 5.34 9.96
CA ILE A 40 4.80 6.22 10.42
C ILE A 40 5.07 7.67 10.04
N GLU A 41 6.28 8.17 10.26
CA GLU A 41 6.69 9.54 9.91
C GLU A 41 6.50 9.81 8.41
N VAL A 42 6.89 8.86 7.55
CA VAL A 42 6.68 8.97 6.10
C VAL A 42 5.19 9.05 5.76
N LEU A 43 4.36 8.19 6.36
CA LEU A 43 2.92 8.20 6.12
C LEU A 43 2.27 9.53 6.55
N LEU A 44 2.62 10.06 7.71
CA LEU A 44 2.10 11.33 8.20
C LEU A 44 2.57 12.51 7.33
N THR A 45 3.83 12.49 6.89
CA THR A 45 4.40 13.52 6.02
C THR A 45 3.73 13.56 4.64
N SER A 46 3.27 12.41 4.14
CA SER A 46 2.56 12.33 2.85
C SER A 46 1.27 13.17 2.80
N LYS A 47 0.66 13.46 3.96
CA LYS A 47 -0.68 14.07 4.10
C LYS A 47 -1.82 13.30 3.41
N ILE A 48 -1.57 12.12 2.85
CA ILE A 48 -2.58 11.23 2.25
C ILE A 48 -3.34 10.50 3.35
N ILE A 49 -2.64 10.08 4.40
CA ILE A 49 -3.25 9.43 5.56
C ILE A 49 -3.55 10.47 6.63
N THR A 50 -4.83 10.71 6.88
CA THR A 50 -5.32 11.66 7.89
C THR A 50 -5.47 11.06 9.29
N LYS A 51 -5.03 9.80 9.47
CA LYS A 51 -5.10 9.12 10.77
C LYS A 51 -3.99 9.61 11.71
N GLN A 52 -4.32 9.73 12.98
CA GLN A 52 -3.35 10.04 14.03
C GLN A 52 -2.28 8.94 14.13
N GLU A 53 -1.06 9.34 14.48
CA GLU A 53 0.09 8.46 14.71
C GLU A 53 -0.25 7.20 15.52
N ARG A 54 -0.89 7.38 16.68
CA ARG A 54 -1.30 6.27 17.56
C ARG A 54 -2.21 5.26 16.86
N THR A 55 -3.05 5.71 15.94
CA THR A 55 -3.92 4.84 15.15
C THR A 55 -3.09 4.03 14.15
N ILE A 56 -2.12 4.65 13.47
CA ILE A 56 -1.23 3.95 12.53
C ILE A 56 -0.41 2.89 13.29
N TYR A 57 0.13 3.24 14.45
CA TYR A 57 0.87 2.31 15.31
C TYR A 57 0.02 1.10 15.70
N LYS A 58 -1.22 1.31 16.18
CA LYS A 58 -2.15 0.22 16.50
C LYS A 58 -2.49 -0.65 15.30
N ASN A 59 -2.56 -0.08 14.09
CA ASN A 59 -2.76 -0.89 12.88
C ASN A 59 -1.55 -1.78 12.60
N LEU A 60 -0.32 -1.28 12.77
CA LEU A 60 0.89 -2.11 12.66
C LEU A 60 0.91 -3.23 13.70
N GLU A 61 0.56 -2.95 14.96
CA GLU A 61 0.42 -4.00 15.99
C GLU A 61 -0.67 -5.03 15.63
N SER A 62 -1.78 -4.59 15.05
CA SER A 62 -2.84 -5.50 14.60
C SER A 62 -2.36 -6.39 13.46
N LEU A 63 -1.63 -5.85 12.49
CA LEU A 63 -1.03 -6.62 11.40
C LEU A 63 -0.01 -7.65 11.92
N GLU A 64 0.75 -7.29 12.95
CA GLU A 64 1.70 -8.17 13.63
C GLU A 64 0.97 -9.32 14.36
N LYS A 65 -0.05 -9.02 15.16
CA LYS A 65 -0.90 -10.02 15.82
C LYS A 65 -1.59 -10.96 14.84
N LYS A 66 -1.84 -10.49 13.62
CA LYS A 66 -2.43 -11.24 12.50
C LYS A 66 -1.40 -12.02 11.68
N ASN A 67 -0.14 -12.06 12.11
CA ASN A 67 0.97 -12.73 11.45
C ASN A 67 1.16 -12.28 9.98
N LEU A 68 0.91 -11.01 9.67
CA LEU A 68 1.15 -10.44 8.34
C LEU A 68 2.49 -9.70 8.27
N ILE A 69 2.93 -9.17 9.40
CA ILE A 69 4.25 -8.57 9.55
C ILE A 69 4.89 -9.09 10.83
N PHE A 70 6.19 -8.99 10.93
CA PHE A 70 6.93 -9.26 12.15
C PHE A 70 8.05 -8.24 12.35
N TYR A 71 8.50 -8.13 13.59
CA TYR A 71 9.61 -7.26 13.97
C TYR A 71 10.86 -8.07 14.25
N ASP A 72 11.89 -7.79 13.47
CA ASP A 72 13.23 -8.33 13.72
C ASP A 72 14.21 -7.16 13.76
N LYS A 73 15.02 -7.09 14.83
CA LYS A 73 16.01 -6.02 15.07
C LYS A 73 15.44 -4.61 14.85
N ARG A 74 14.20 -4.36 15.33
CA ARG A 74 13.44 -3.09 15.19
C ARG A 74 13.03 -2.75 13.76
N MET A 75 13.15 -3.68 12.82
CA MET A 75 12.73 -3.52 11.43
C MET A 75 11.42 -4.26 11.18
N ILE A 76 10.53 -3.64 10.41
CA ILE A 76 9.32 -4.27 9.91
C ILE A 76 9.73 -5.28 8.83
N ASN A 77 9.11 -6.45 8.82
CA ASN A 77 9.25 -7.45 7.77
C ASN A 77 7.88 -8.04 7.43
N PHE A 78 7.67 -8.46 6.19
CA PHE A 78 6.50 -9.24 5.83
C PHE A 78 6.71 -10.72 6.16
N THR A 79 5.66 -11.37 6.64
CA THR A 79 5.60 -12.84 6.65
C THR A 79 5.22 -13.35 5.26
N ALA A 80 5.31 -14.67 5.04
CA ALA A 80 4.81 -15.29 3.81
C ALA A 80 3.30 -15.00 3.60
N ASP A 81 2.51 -15.03 4.67
CA ASP A 81 1.08 -14.71 4.62
C ASP A 81 0.85 -13.21 4.34
N GLY A 82 1.67 -12.34 4.92
CA GLY A 82 1.68 -10.91 4.63
C GLY A 82 1.88 -10.60 3.17
N LEU A 83 2.88 -11.22 2.54
CA LEU A 83 3.16 -11.09 1.11
C LEU A 83 1.99 -11.59 0.26
N ARG A 84 1.42 -12.76 0.58
CA ARG A 84 0.26 -13.31 -0.16
C ARG A 84 -0.95 -12.38 -0.09
N ILE A 85 -1.21 -11.79 1.08
CA ILE A 85 -2.30 -10.82 1.23
C ILE A 85 -1.98 -9.51 0.49
N LEU A 86 -0.74 -9.04 0.54
CA LEU A 86 -0.31 -7.86 -0.19
C LEU A 86 -0.49 -8.04 -1.70
N GLU A 87 -0.08 -9.17 -2.27
CA GLU A 87 -0.27 -9.49 -3.70
C GLU A 87 -1.74 -9.46 -4.09
N ARG A 88 -2.62 -10.01 -3.26
CA ARG A 88 -4.06 -9.93 -3.49
C ARG A 88 -4.56 -8.48 -3.48
N ILE A 89 -4.11 -7.67 -2.52
CA ILE A 89 -4.46 -6.25 -2.47
C ILE A 89 -3.96 -5.53 -3.73
N ASN A 90 -2.73 -5.81 -4.18
CA ASN A 90 -2.15 -5.23 -5.39
C ASN A 90 -2.98 -5.57 -6.62
N HIS A 91 -3.42 -6.83 -6.77
CA HIS A 91 -4.29 -7.23 -7.87
C HIS A 91 -5.64 -6.49 -7.84
N GLU A 92 -6.26 -6.37 -6.67
CA GLU A 92 -7.52 -5.63 -6.51
C GLU A 92 -7.35 -4.13 -6.83
N VAL A 93 -6.27 -3.49 -6.35
CA VAL A 93 -5.97 -2.07 -6.61
C VAL A 93 -5.63 -1.84 -8.09
N LYS A 94 -4.89 -2.76 -8.71
CA LYS A 94 -4.47 -2.66 -10.11
C LYS A 94 -5.67 -2.46 -11.04
N GLN A 95 -6.78 -3.16 -10.81
CA GLN A 95 -8.00 -2.99 -11.61
C GLN A 95 -8.52 -1.55 -11.60
N PHE A 96 -8.46 -0.87 -10.46
CA PHE A 96 -8.87 0.54 -10.36
C PHE A 96 -7.86 1.48 -11.03
N VAL A 97 -6.57 1.17 -10.94
CA VAL A 97 -5.51 1.94 -11.61
C VAL A 97 -5.63 1.81 -13.13
N ASP A 98 -5.75 0.58 -13.63
CA ASP A 98 -5.92 0.29 -15.06
C ASP A 98 -7.16 1.00 -15.63
N LEU A 99 -8.28 1.00 -14.90
CA LEU A 99 -9.48 1.76 -15.29
C LEU A 99 -9.23 3.27 -15.29
N LYS A 100 -8.57 3.80 -14.25
CA LYS A 100 -8.23 5.23 -14.17
C LYS A 100 -7.37 5.65 -15.35
N ASP A 101 -6.39 4.83 -15.72
CA ASP A 101 -5.49 5.12 -16.83
C ASP A 101 -6.19 4.94 -18.20
N TYR A 102 -7.07 3.94 -18.34
CA TYR A 102 -7.96 3.81 -19.50
C TYR A 102 -8.81 5.08 -19.73
N PHE A 103 -9.38 5.66 -18.67
CA PHE A 103 -10.18 6.89 -18.79
C PHE A 103 -9.36 8.16 -19.03
N LYS A 104 -8.06 8.16 -18.70
CA LYS A 104 -7.15 9.26 -19.03
C LYS A 104 -6.67 9.19 -20.47
N ASP A 105 -6.51 7.99 -21.02
CA ASP A 105 -6.09 7.82 -22.41
C ASP A 105 -7.21 8.29 -23.35
N THR A 106 -6.92 9.31 -24.17
CA THR A 106 -7.91 10.06 -24.96
C THR A 106 -8.47 9.29 -26.15
N LYS A 107 -8.13 8.00 -26.29
CA LYS A 107 -8.66 7.08 -27.31
C LYS A 107 -10.07 6.60 -26.92
N ARG A 108 -11.00 7.54 -26.76
CA ARG A 108 -12.40 7.23 -26.49
C ARG A 108 -13.03 6.57 -27.72
N PRO A 109 -13.80 5.49 -27.56
CA PRO A 109 -14.67 5.02 -28.64
C PRO A 109 -15.70 6.12 -28.97
N LYS A 110 -15.79 6.50 -30.26
CA LYS A 110 -16.66 7.56 -30.83
C LYS A 110 -18.18 7.31 -30.68
N ARG A 111 -18.65 6.47 -29.75
CA ARG A 111 -20.09 6.14 -29.62
C ARG A 111 -20.78 7.01 -28.57
N LYS A 112 -22.02 7.39 -28.92
CA LYS A 112 -22.93 8.37 -28.33
C LYS A 112 -22.91 8.40 -26.81
N LEU A 113 -22.06 9.23 -26.22
CA LEU A 113 -22.27 9.73 -24.87
C LEU A 113 -23.56 10.57 -24.92
N GLN A 114 -24.59 10.17 -24.17
CA GLN A 114 -25.80 10.98 -24.03
C GLN A 114 -25.53 12.05 -22.96
N THR A 115 -25.63 13.30 -23.36
CA THR A 115 -25.68 14.44 -22.44
C THR A 115 -27.04 14.44 -21.76
N LEU A 116 -27.05 14.31 -20.43
CA LEU A 116 -28.20 14.69 -19.62
C LEU A 116 -28.01 16.16 -19.24
N ILE A 117 -28.95 17.02 -19.64
CA ILE A 117 -29.04 18.40 -19.16
C ILE A 117 -29.75 18.33 -17.80
N GLY A 118 -29.09 18.83 -16.77
CA GLY A 118 -29.65 19.06 -15.43
C GLY A 118 -29.46 20.52 -15.05
#